data_AF-H8YSG2-F1
#
_entry.id   AF-H8YSG2-F1
#
_cell.length_a   1.000
_cell.length_b   1.000
_cell.length_c   1.000
_cell.angle_alpha   90.00
_cell.angle_beta   90.00
_cell.angle_gamma   90.00
#
_symmetry.space_group_name_H-M   'P 1'
#
loop_
_entity.id
_entity.type
_entity.pdbx_description
1 polymer ?
#
loop_
_entity_poly.entity_id
_entity_poly.type
_entity_poly.pdbx_seq_one_letter_code
_entity_poly.pdbx_strand_id
1 'polypeptide(L)'
;GFSFRVWLDNIIDLVKKYILALWNEGYIMGFISKERERALLSPKPPGTFLLRFSESSKEGGITFTWVEKDISGKTQIQSVEPYTKQQLNSMSFADIIMGYKIMDATNILVSPLVYLYPDIPKEEAFGKYCR
;
A
#
# COMPACT_ATOMS: atom_id res chain seq x y z
N GLY A 1 7.04 -13.87 18.37
CA GLY A 1 8.11 -12.84 18.44
C GLY A 1 9.25 -13.21 17.50
N PHE A 2 9.92 -12.23 16.92
CA PHE A 2 11.08 -12.37 16.02
C PHE A 2 12.05 -11.21 16.25
N SER A 3 13.31 -11.32 15.80
CA SER A 3 14.28 -10.23 15.96
C SER A 3 14.14 -9.19 14.84
N PHE A 4 14.51 -7.94 15.15
CA PHE A 4 14.56 -6.85 14.17
C PHE A 4 15.38 -7.22 12.93
N ARG A 5 16.54 -7.86 13.13
CA ARG A 5 17.42 -8.25 12.03
C ARG A 5 16.76 -9.25 11.08
N VAL A 6 16.11 -10.29 11.63
CA VAL A 6 15.40 -11.29 10.82
C VAL A 6 14.26 -10.65 10.04
N TRP A 7 13.52 -9.73 10.66
CA TRP A 7 12.47 -8.99 9.98
C TRP A 7 13.02 -8.13 8.84
N LEU A 8 14.07 -7.34 9.10
CA LEU A 8 14.67 -6.47 8.09
C LEU A 8 15.24 -7.26 6.92
N ASP A 9 15.95 -8.37 7.18
CA ASP A 9 16.48 -9.25 6.14
C ASP A 9 15.34 -9.81 5.26
N ASN A 10 14.19 -10.13 5.86
CA ASN A 10 13.00 -10.57 5.11
C ASN A 10 12.36 -9.45 4.27
N ILE A 11 12.34 -8.21 4.76
CA ILE A 11 11.91 -7.04 3.97
C ILE A 11 12.85 -6.81 2.79
N ILE A 12 14.17 -6.88 3.00
CA ILE A 12 15.16 -6.73 1.93
C ILE A 12 14.96 -7.81 0.86
N ASP A 13 14.75 -9.07 1.27
CA ASP A 13 14.44 -10.17 0.36
C ASP A 13 13.15 -9.93 -0.43
N LEU A 14 12.10 -9.43 0.24
CA LEU A 14 10.82 -9.08 -0.39
C LEU A 14 11.02 -7.99 -1.46
N VAL A 15 11.74 -6.92 -1.12
CA VAL A 15 12.03 -5.82 -2.04
C VAL A 15 12.76 -6.34 -3.28
N LYS A 16 13.86 -7.05 -3.08
CA LYS A 16 14.71 -7.53 -4.18
C LYS A 16 13.98 -8.45 -5.15
N LYS A 17 13.11 -9.32 -4.64
CA LYS A 17 12.45 -10.35 -5.45
C LYS A 17 11.16 -9.87 -6.11
N TYR A 18 10.39 -9.01 -5.45
CA TYR A 18 8.99 -8.77 -5.85
C TYR A 18 8.68 -7.34 -6.29
N ILE A 19 9.37 -6.34 -5.73
CA ILE A 19 8.96 -4.94 -5.87
C ILE A 19 10.14 -4.00 -6.12
N LEU A 20 11.26 -4.54 -6.62
CA LEU A 20 12.51 -3.80 -6.81
C LEU A 20 12.31 -2.57 -7.71
N ALA A 21 11.56 -2.71 -8.80
CA ALA A 21 11.29 -1.59 -9.70
C ALA A 21 10.49 -0.47 -9.01
N LEU A 22 9.43 -0.82 -8.26
CA LEU A 22 8.64 0.14 -7.49
C LEU A 22 9.46 0.83 -6.39
N TRP A 23 10.39 0.10 -5.77
CA TRP A 23 11.29 0.62 -4.76
C TRP A 23 12.27 1.64 -5.36
N ASN A 24 12.87 1.32 -6.50
CA ASN A 24 13.86 2.17 -7.16
C ASN A 24 13.28 3.49 -7.68
N GLU A 25 11.99 3.52 -8.06
CA GLU A 25 11.28 4.75 -8.44
C GLU A 25 10.89 5.63 -7.24
N GLY A 26 11.14 5.17 -6.01
CA GLY A 26 10.75 5.90 -4.80
C GLY A 26 9.24 5.87 -4.50
N TYR A 27 8.48 4.95 -5.12
CA TYR A 27 7.04 4.83 -4.91
C TYR A 27 6.66 4.17 -3.57
N ILE A 28 7.63 3.54 -2.91
CA ILE A 28 7.42 2.86 -1.63
C ILE A 28 7.97 3.73 -0.50
N MET A 29 7.08 4.19 0.38
CA MET A 29 7.48 4.89 1.60
C MET A 29 8.17 3.95 2.59
N GLY A 30 7.76 2.69 2.63
CA GLY A 30 8.46 1.59 3.30
C GLY A 30 8.32 1.65 4.82
N PHE A 31 9.18 2.40 5.49
CA PHE A 31 9.25 2.46 6.94
C PHE A 31 8.56 3.72 7.47
N ILE A 32 7.34 3.56 7.97
CA ILE A 32 6.55 4.65 8.55
C ILE A 32 5.65 4.12 9.67
N SER A 33 5.63 4.83 10.81
CA SER A 33 4.76 4.47 11.93
C SER A 33 3.30 4.76 11.61
N LYS A 34 2.39 4.09 12.32
CA LYS A 34 0.94 4.29 12.18
C LYS A 34 0.50 5.72 12.52
N GLU A 35 1.19 6.39 13.43
CA GLU A 35 0.91 7.78 13.79
C GLU A 35 1.30 8.71 12.64
N ARG A 36 2.49 8.50 12.05
CA ARG A 36 3.00 9.35 10.97
C ARG A 36 2.24 9.12 9.68
N GLU A 37 1.88 7.88 9.32
CA GLU A 37 1.06 7.63 8.12
C GLU A 37 -0.29 8.34 8.21
N ARG A 38 -0.93 8.33 9.40
CA ARG A 38 -2.19 9.03 9.65
C ARG A 38 -2.01 10.53 9.51
N ALA A 39 -0.95 11.10 10.07
CA ALA A 39 -0.67 12.53 9.98
C ALA A 39 -0.43 12.99 8.53
N LEU A 40 0.22 12.17 7.70
CA LEU A 40 0.47 12.48 6.28
C LEU A 40 -0.79 12.35 5.40
N LEU A 41 -1.63 11.36 5.66
CA LEU A 41 -2.81 11.07 4.84
C LEU A 41 -4.06 11.87 5.25
N SER A 42 -4.21 12.20 6.54
CA SER A 42 -5.40 12.89 7.05
C SER A 42 -5.71 14.24 6.37
N PRO A 43 -4.72 15.09 6.00
CA PRO A 43 -4.98 16.33 5.28
C PRO A 43 -5.12 16.15 3.75
N LYS A 44 -4.91 14.94 3.22
CA LYS A 44 -4.94 14.66 1.78
C LYS A 44 -6.36 14.36 1.28
N PRO A 45 -6.65 14.58 -0.01
CA PRO A 45 -7.95 14.25 -0.56
C PRO A 45 -8.22 12.73 -0.49
N PRO A 46 -9.51 12.32 -0.34
CA PRO A 46 -9.90 10.91 -0.41
C PRO A 46 -9.32 10.21 -1.64
N GLY A 47 -8.85 8.98 -1.45
CA GLY A 47 -8.18 8.20 -2.48
C GLY A 47 -6.66 8.37 -2.52
N THR A 48 -6.09 9.27 -1.72
CA THR A 48 -4.63 9.34 -1.56
C THR A 48 -4.15 8.16 -0.72
N PHE A 49 -3.10 7.48 -1.15
CA PHE A 49 -2.56 6.30 -0.48
C PHE A 49 -1.03 6.27 -0.45
N LEU A 50 -0.46 5.48 0.46
CA LEU A 50 0.97 5.22 0.54
C LEU A 50 1.25 3.73 0.72
N LEU A 51 2.46 3.30 0.34
CA LEU A 51 2.91 1.91 0.43
C LEU A 51 3.91 1.76 1.58
N ARG A 52 3.69 0.79 2.48
CA ARG A 52 4.57 0.55 3.62
C ARG A 52 4.77 -0.94 3.91
N PHE A 53 5.83 -1.25 4.64
CA PHE A 53 6.10 -2.58 5.12
C PHE A 53 5.29 -2.90 6.37
N SER A 54 4.96 -4.17 6.54
CA SER A 54 4.37 -4.69 7.77
C SER A 54 5.42 -4.78 8.86
N GLU A 55 5.15 -4.17 10.01
CA GLU A 55 5.99 -4.28 11.22
C GLU A 55 5.71 -5.57 12.01
N SER A 56 4.57 -6.23 11.76
CA SER A 56 4.13 -7.43 12.49
C SER A 56 4.38 -8.75 11.76
N SER A 57 4.68 -8.72 10.46
CA SER A 57 4.94 -9.92 9.66
C SER A 57 6.39 -10.37 9.76
N LYS A 58 6.64 -11.53 10.37
CA LYS A 58 7.99 -12.14 10.46
C LYS A 58 8.61 -12.36 9.07
N GLU A 59 7.82 -12.81 8.11
CA GLU A 59 8.28 -13.16 6.76
C GLU A 59 8.41 -11.94 5.84
N GLY A 60 8.13 -10.75 6.37
CA GLY A 60 7.97 -9.55 5.59
C GLY A 60 6.59 -9.50 4.93
N GLY A 61 6.12 -8.29 4.66
CA GLY A 61 4.89 -8.06 3.94
C GLY A 61 4.81 -6.59 3.54
N ILE A 62 4.10 -6.31 2.47
CA ILE A 62 3.83 -4.94 2.02
C ILE A 62 2.32 -4.69 2.05
N THR A 63 1.92 -3.51 2.49
CA THR A 63 0.53 -3.07 2.51
C THR A 63 0.45 -1.67 1.94
N PHE A 64 -0.78 -1.23 1.68
CA PHE A 64 -1.09 0.15 1.38
C PHE A 64 -2.12 0.68 2.37
N THR A 65 -1.99 1.95 2.68
CA THR A 65 -2.89 2.70 3.55
C THR A 65 -3.48 3.85 2.74
N TRP A 66 -4.79 4.04 2.77
CA TRP A 66 -5.47 5.15 2.07
C TRP A 66 -6.33 5.98 3.02
N VAL A 67 -6.61 7.21 2.58
CA VAL A 67 -7.59 8.09 3.21
C VAL A 67 -8.92 8.05 2.48
N GLU A 68 -10.01 8.00 3.23
CA GLU A 68 -11.37 8.14 2.73
C GLU A 68 -12.20 9.02 3.67
N LYS A 69 -13.41 9.38 3.25
CA LYS A 69 -14.39 10.08 4.09
C LYS A 69 -15.62 9.20 4.23
N ASP A 70 -16.11 9.07 5.46
CA ASP A 70 -17.40 8.42 5.70
C ASP A 70 -18.58 9.32 5.29
N ILE A 71 -19.80 8.78 5.41
CA ILE A 71 -21.05 9.49 5.10
C ILE A 71 -21.25 10.78 5.91
N SER A 72 -20.60 10.91 7.06
CA SER A 72 -20.64 12.10 7.92
C SER A 72 -19.52 13.10 7.58
N GLY A 73 -18.70 12.80 6.58
CA GLY A 73 -17.56 13.61 6.16
C GLY A 73 -16.32 13.45 7.04
N LYS A 74 -16.32 12.52 8.00
CA LYS A 74 -15.17 12.28 8.88
C LYS A 74 -14.12 11.45 8.15
N THR A 75 -12.86 11.88 8.28
CA THR A 75 -11.70 11.22 7.70
C THR A 75 -11.47 9.85 8.35
N GLN A 76 -11.37 8.83 7.52
CA GLN A 76 -11.01 7.46 7.91
C GLN A 76 -9.70 7.09 7.20
N ILE A 77 -8.86 6.34 7.92
CA ILE A 77 -7.60 5.81 7.40
C ILE A 77 -7.70 4.29 7.49
N GLN A 78 -7.60 3.63 6.34
CA GLN A 78 -7.73 2.19 6.21
C GLN A 78 -6.42 1.60 5.68
N SER A 79 -6.11 0.38 6.10
CA SER A 79 -5.04 -0.43 5.52
C SER A 79 -5.57 -1.83 5.24
N VAL A 80 -5.07 -2.47 4.20
CA VAL A 80 -5.32 -3.90 3.98
C VAL A 80 -4.37 -4.77 4.79
N GLU A 81 -4.75 -6.04 4.98
CA GLU A 81 -3.82 -7.05 5.47
C GLU A 81 -2.58 -7.10 4.55
N PRO A 82 -1.36 -7.17 5.12
CA PRO A 82 -0.14 -7.17 4.33
C PRO A 82 -0.04 -8.34 3.35
N TYR A 83 0.35 -8.04 2.12
CA TYR A 83 0.63 -9.04 1.10
C TYR A 83 1.97 -9.73 1.39
N THR A 84 1.92 -11.06 1.47
CA THR A 84 3.08 -11.91 1.71
C THR A 84 3.81 -12.24 0.41
N LYS A 85 5.04 -12.76 0.52
CA LYS A 85 5.82 -13.25 -0.63
C LYS A 85 5.04 -14.27 -1.47
N GLN A 86 4.24 -15.12 -0.83
CA GLN A 86 3.41 -16.10 -1.54
C GLN A 86 2.36 -15.43 -2.43
N GLN A 87 1.66 -14.41 -1.92
CA GLN A 87 0.67 -13.68 -2.70
C GLN A 87 1.33 -12.88 -3.84
N LEU A 88 2.50 -12.30 -3.58
CA LEU A 88 3.29 -11.57 -4.58
C LEU A 88 3.89 -12.45 -5.68
N ASN A 89 4.01 -13.77 -5.47
CA ASN A 89 4.33 -14.72 -6.55
C ASN A 89 3.15 -14.89 -7.51
N SER A 90 1.92 -14.82 -7.02
CA SER A 90 0.72 -15.06 -7.83
C SER A 90 0.28 -13.83 -8.62
N MET A 91 0.48 -12.63 -8.08
CA MET A 91 0.10 -11.37 -8.72
C MET A 91 1.09 -10.28 -8.32
N SER A 92 1.52 -9.46 -9.29
CA SER A 92 2.46 -8.38 -8.99
C SER A 92 1.81 -7.34 -8.08
N PHE A 93 2.62 -6.62 -7.30
CA PHE A 93 2.07 -5.61 -6.40
C PHE A 93 1.42 -4.44 -7.16
N ALA A 94 1.92 -4.12 -8.36
CA ALA A 94 1.31 -3.11 -9.23
C ALA A 94 -0.07 -3.55 -9.72
N ASP A 95 -0.22 -4.80 -10.17
CA ASP A 95 -1.52 -5.36 -10.58
C ASP A 95 -2.51 -5.37 -9.42
N ILE A 96 -2.05 -5.73 -8.22
CA ILE A 96 -2.85 -5.67 -6.99
C ILE A 96 -3.38 -4.24 -6.76
N ILE A 97 -2.51 -3.23 -6.78
CA ILE A 97 -2.89 -1.83 -6.55
C ILE A 97 -3.89 -1.35 -7.62
N MET A 98 -3.60 -1.62 -8.90
CA MET A 98 -4.42 -1.16 -10.02
C MET A 98 -5.79 -1.85 -10.03
N GLY A 99 -5.84 -3.13 -9.69
CA GLY A 99 -7.05 -3.94 -9.63
C GLY A 99 -7.82 -3.85 -8.32
N TYR A 100 -7.30 -3.20 -7.28
CA TYR A 100 -7.94 -3.16 -5.97
C TYR A 100 -9.26 -2.39 -6.02
N LYS A 101 -10.34 -3.10 -5.63
CA LYS A 101 -11.70 -2.56 -5.54
C LYS A 101 -12.33 -2.99 -4.22
N ILE A 102 -13.12 -2.10 -3.65
CA ILE A 102 -13.97 -2.35 -2.49
C ILE A 102 -15.44 -2.14 -2.88
N MET A 103 -16.33 -2.82 -2.18
CA MET A 103 -17.76 -2.61 -2.35
C MET A 103 -18.19 -1.39 -1.54
N ASP A 104 -18.78 -0.39 -2.19
CA ASP A 104 -19.30 0.80 -1.52
C ASP A 104 -20.70 0.55 -0.92
N ALA A 105 -21.27 1.58 -0.28
CA ALA A 105 -22.61 1.52 0.32
C ALA A 105 -23.74 1.25 -0.69
N THR A 106 -23.47 1.36 -1.99
CA THR A 106 -24.42 1.09 -3.08
C THR A 106 -24.22 -0.30 -3.71
N ASN A 107 -23.35 -1.14 -3.13
CA ASN A 107 -22.94 -2.44 -3.65
C ASN A 107 -22.19 -2.37 -5.00
N ILE A 108 -21.55 -1.24 -5.31
CA ILE A 108 -20.75 -1.06 -6.51
C ILE A 108 -19.27 -1.23 -6.16
N LEU A 109 -18.53 -1.98 -6.99
CA LEU A 109 -17.08 -2.13 -6.86
C LEU A 109 -16.37 -0.85 -7.33
N VAL A 110 -15.82 -0.10 -6.39
CA VAL A 110 -15.08 1.15 -6.63
C VAL A 110 -13.63 0.99 -6.21
N SER A 111 -12.72 1.71 -6.86
CA SER A 111 -11.31 1.71 -6.42
C SER A 111 -11.10 2.80 -5.37
N PRO A 112 -10.67 2.46 -4.15
CA PRO A 112 -10.38 3.45 -3.12
C PRO A 112 -8.98 4.07 -3.31
N LEU A 113 -8.20 3.61 -4.29
CA LEU A 113 -6.85 4.06 -4.57
C LEU A 113 -6.88 4.94 -5.82
N VAL A 114 -6.43 6.18 -5.69
CA VAL A 114 -6.45 7.18 -6.77
C VAL A 114 -5.09 7.85 -6.92
N TYR A 115 -4.55 8.42 -5.84
CA TYR A 115 -3.27 9.15 -5.86
C TYR A 115 -2.25 8.47 -4.96
N LEU A 116 -1.15 8.01 -5.54
CA LEU A 116 0.04 7.67 -4.75
C LEU A 116 0.58 8.95 -4.11
N TYR A 117 0.83 8.90 -2.81
CA TYR A 117 1.32 10.04 -2.06
C TYR A 117 2.59 10.63 -2.71
N PRO A 118 2.67 11.98 -2.85
CA PRO A 118 1.73 12.95 -2.32
C PRO A 118 0.52 13.28 -3.20
N ASP A 119 0.59 13.04 -4.51
CA ASP A 119 -0.38 13.52 -5.51
C ASP A 119 -0.21 12.87 -6.92
N ILE A 120 0.50 11.74 -7.04
CA ILE A 120 0.77 11.08 -8.32
C ILE A 120 -0.42 10.18 -8.68
N PRO A 121 -1.09 10.34 -9.85
CA PRO A 121 -2.13 9.41 -10.27
C PRO A 121 -1.64 7.96 -10.30
N LYS A 122 -2.42 7.01 -9.77
CA LYS A 122 -1.97 5.62 -9.66
C LYS A 122 -1.65 5.01 -11.03
N GLU A 123 -2.36 5.41 -12.09
CA GLU A 123 -2.14 4.93 -13.45
C GLU A 123 -0.75 5.33 -13.95
N GLU A 124 -0.29 6.54 -13.61
CA GLU A 124 1.04 7.05 -13.95
C GLU A 124 2.14 6.29 -13.20
N ALA A 125 1.93 6.04 -11.90
CA ALA A 125 2.89 5.34 -11.07
C ALA A 125 2.97 3.83 -11.42
N PHE A 126 1.83 3.16 -11.55
CA PHE A 126 1.75 1.70 -11.58
C PHE A 126 1.40 1.11 -12.96
N GLY A 127 0.80 1.89 -13.86
CA GLY A 127 0.31 1.38 -15.14
C GLY A 127 1.40 0.75 -16.01
N LYS A 128 2.63 1.29 -15.97
CA LYS A 128 3.80 0.75 -16.70
C LYS A 128 4.28 -0.62 -16.21
N TYR A 129 3.79 -1.08 -15.05
CA TYR A 129 4.17 -2.37 -14.45
C TYR A 129 3.09 -3.44 -14.59
N CYS A 130 1.90 -3.06 -15.05
CA CYS A 130 0.81 -4.00 -15.30
C CYS A 130 0.97 -4.68 -16.66
N ARG A 131 0.49 -5.93 -16.76
CA ARG A 131 0.48 -6.73 -17.99
C ARG A 131 -0.93 -6.91 -18.54
#